data_AF-A0A1C6BWY8-F1
#
_entry.id   AF-A0A1C6BWY8-F1
#
_cell.length_a   1.000
_cell.length_b   1.000
_cell.length_c   1.000
_cell.angle_alpha   90.00
_cell.angle_beta   90.00
_cell.angle_gamma   90.00
#
_symmetry.space_group_name_H-M   'P 1'
#
loop_
_entity.id
_entity.type
_entity.pdbx_description
1 polymer ?
#
loop_
_entity_poly.entity_id
_entity_poly.type
_entity_poly.pdbx_seq_one_letter_code
_entity_poly.pdbx_strand_id
1 'polypeptide(L)'
;MKGKHIVASALAVTICLMGCSNNKQADIDAEVTKLEEEAKKTLQDVQEYSKEDIEKATTYIHENMNKVKDDEVVKNLIKAGTYLEAAAKAGATESSQKLAKLGKDIHTYASDVYKAADDKKDAIIKESSNMISSWKDTLNKEKNKLIDEFQKFINH
;
A
#
# COMPACT_ATOMS: atom_id res chain seq x y z
N MET A 1 13.24 -58.82 46.58
CA MET A 1 12.39 -57.68 47.01
C MET A 1 12.88 -56.41 46.32
N LYS A 2 11.97 -55.70 45.62
CA LYS A 2 12.02 -54.28 45.18
C LYS A 2 13.22 -53.90 44.29
N GLY A 3 13.11 -53.64 42.99
CA GLY A 3 12.06 -52.93 42.26
C GLY A 3 12.32 -51.42 42.33
N LYS A 4 12.78 -50.82 41.22
CA LYS A 4 12.36 -49.50 40.70
C LYS A 4 13.11 -49.16 39.40
N HIS A 5 12.37 -49.26 38.30
CA HIS A 5 12.53 -48.42 37.11
C HIS A 5 12.42 -46.94 37.52
N ILE A 6 13.11 -46.04 36.81
CA ILE A 6 12.57 -44.76 36.29
C ILE A 6 13.67 -44.15 35.39
N VAL A 7 13.51 -44.37 34.08
CA VAL A 7 13.19 -43.36 33.04
C VAL A 7 14.36 -42.42 32.75
N ALA A 8 15.11 -42.76 31.68
CA ALA A 8 15.94 -41.82 30.96
C ALA A 8 15.02 -40.76 30.35
N SER A 9 15.00 -39.56 30.95
CA SER A 9 14.36 -38.40 30.37
C SER A 9 15.18 -37.94 29.16
N ALA A 10 14.95 -38.60 28.02
CA ALA A 10 15.25 -38.04 26.71
C ALA A 10 14.35 -36.81 26.53
N LEU A 11 14.81 -35.66 27.02
CA LEU A 11 14.24 -34.38 26.62
C LEU A 11 14.71 -34.15 25.19
N ALA A 12 14.00 -34.77 24.25
CA ALA A 12 14.05 -34.38 22.85
C ALA A 12 13.59 -32.92 22.80
N VAL A 13 14.55 -32.01 22.75
CA VAL A 13 14.31 -30.63 22.33
C VAL A 13 13.90 -30.74 20.86
N THR A 14 12.59 -30.82 20.64
CA THR A 14 11.97 -30.70 19.34
C THR A 14 12.25 -29.30 18.81
N ILE A 15 13.38 -29.15 18.11
CA ILE A 15 13.62 -28.06 17.16
C ILE A 15 12.64 -28.30 16.02
N CYS A 16 11.51 -27.59 15.97
CA CYS A 16 10.66 -27.56 14.77
C CYS A 16 9.64 -26.40 14.74
N LEU A 17 10.07 -25.15 14.94
CA LEU A 17 9.19 -23.98 14.70
C LEU A 17 9.82 -22.80 13.92
N MET A 18 10.96 -22.98 13.25
CA MET A 18 11.56 -21.91 12.42
C MET A 18 11.59 -22.25 10.93
N GLY A 19 10.45 -22.66 10.37
CA GLY A 19 10.38 -23.07 8.95
C GLY A 19 9.21 -22.52 8.12
N CYS A 20 8.20 -21.86 8.71
CA CYS A 20 6.97 -21.53 7.96
C CYS A 20 6.73 -20.02 7.73
N SER A 21 7.51 -19.13 8.34
CA SER A 21 7.23 -17.68 8.26
C SER A 21 8.00 -16.94 7.16
N ASN A 22 9.22 -17.37 6.82
CA ASN A 22 10.06 -16.61 5.87
C ASN A 22 9.53 -16.66 4.43
N ASN A 23 8.88 -17.75 4.03
CA ASN A 23 8.33 -17.88 2.68
C ASN A 23 7.14 -16.95 2.47
N LYS A 24 6.22 -16.86 3.45
CA LYS A 24 5.01 -16.04 3.33
C LYS A 24 5.30 -14.54 3.23
N GLN A 25 6.27 -14.04 3.99
CA GLN A 25 6.64 -12.63 3.91
C GLN A 25 7.29 -12.30 2.56
N ALA A 26 8.17 -13.17 2.08
CA ALA A 26 8.79 -13.02 0.76
C ALA A 26 7.75 -13.05 -0.38
N ASP A 27 6.74 -13.91 -0.26
CA ASP A 27 5.63 -13.98 -1.22
C ASP A 27 4.80 -12.68 -1.23
N ILE A 28 4.49 -12.13 -0.04
CA ILE A 28 3.77 -10.85 0.09
C ILE A 28 4.60 -9.68 -0.47
N ASP A 29 5.90 -9.63 -0.17
CA ASP A 29 6.79 -8.58 -0.68
C ASP A 29 6.93 -8.65 -2.21
N ALA A 30 7.01 -9.85 -2.76
CA ALA A 30 7.00 -10.07 -4.21
C ALA A 30 5.66 -9.64 -4.84
N GLU A 31 4.53 -9.91 -4.17
CA GLU A 31 3.22 -9.45 -4.64
C GLU A 31 3.11 -7.93 -4.64
N VAL A 32 3.54 -7.24 -3.57
CA VAL A 32 3.56 -5.76 -3.54
C VAL A 32 4.41 -5.22 -4.67
N THR A 33 5.61 -5.78 -4.88
CA THR A 33 6.51 -5.38 -5.98
C THR A 33 5.81 -5.54 -7.33
N LYS A 34 5.11 -6.67 -7.55
CA LYS A 34 4.35 -6.91 -8.77
C LYS A 34 3.22 -5.90 -8.97
N LEU A 35 2.48 -5.55 -7.91
CA LEU A 35 1.42 -4.53 -7.98
C LEU A 35 1.99 -3.16 -8.36
N GLU A 36 3.14 -2.79 -7.80
CA GLU A 36 3.82 -1.54 -8.14
C GLU A 36 4.32 -1.53 -9.59
N GLU A 37 4.87 -2.64 -10.07
CA GLU A 37 5.31 -2.81 -11.46
C GLU A 37 4.13 -2.75 -12.43
N GLU A 38 3.01 -3.41 -12.13
CA GLU A 38 1.78 -3.34 -12.93
C GLU A 38 1.25 -1.91 -13.05
N ALA A 39 1.25 -1.16 -11.93
CA ALA A 39 0.84 0.24 -11.92
C ALA A 39 1.78 1.13 -12.75
N LYS A 40 3.10 0.92 -12.65
CA LYS A 40 4.10 1.67 -13.44
C LYS A 40 4.08 1.29 -14.91
N LYS A 41 3.83 0.02 -15.26
CA LYS A 41 3.72 -0.43 -16.65
C LYS A 41 2.53 0.22 -17.34
N THR A 42 1.42 0.40 -16.61
CA THR A 42 0.27 1.17 -17.12
C THR A 42 0.72 2.53 -17.64
N LEU A 43 1.68 3.21 -16.97
CA LEU A 43 2.24 4.50 -17.41
C LEU A 43 3.17 4.40 -18.63
N GLN A 44 3.87 3.28 -18.81
CA GLN A 44 4.79 3.09 -19.95
C GLN A 44 4.05 2.78 -21.24
N ASP A 45 2.88 2.13 -21.13
CA ASP A 45 2.05 1.76 -22.28
C ASP A 45 1.19 2.94 -22.79
N VAL A 46 1.02 4.02 -22.01
CA VAL A 46 0.37 5.26 -22.45
C VAL A 46 1.42 6.27 -22.92
N GLN A 47 1.27 6.77 -24.15
CA GLN A 47 2.10 7.87 -24.69
C GLN A 47 1.87 9.21 -23.97
N GLU A 48 0.69 9.38 -23.34
CA GLU A 48 0.28 10.57 -22.60
C GLU A 48 -0.49 10.15 -21.34
N TYR A 49 -0.25 10.82 -20.21
CA TYR A 49 -1.02 10.57 -18.98
C TYR A 49 -2.50 10.90 -19.21
N SER A 50 -3.43 9.96 -18.97
CA SER A 50 -4.85 10.26 -19.17
C SER A 50 -5.44 10.94 -17.93
N LYS A 51 -6.21 12.02 -18.14
CA LYS A 51 -6.99 12.68 -17.07
C LYS A 51 -7.89 11.66 -16.36
N GLU A 52 -8.52 10.80 -17.15
CA GLU A 52 -9.44 9.78 -16.68
C GLU A 52 -8.79 8.82 -15.68
N ASP A 53 -7.54 8.39 -15.94
CA ASP A 53 -6.83 7.48 -15.05
C ASP A 53 -6.38 8.17 -13.76
N ILE A 54 -5.99 9.45 -13.81
CA ILE A 54 -5.72 10.26 -12.61
C ILE A 54 -6.99 10.45 -11.79
N GLU A 55 -8.12 10.73 -12.45
CA GLU A 55 -9.43 10.85 -11.80
C GLU A 55 -9.87 9.54 -11.13
N LYS A 56 -9.73 8.42 -11.83
CA LYS A 56 -10.01 7.08 -11.30
C LYS A 56 -9.15 6.76 -10.10
N ALA A 57 -7.83 6.92 -10.20
CA ALA A 57 -6.91 6.65 -9.10
C ALA A 57 -7.22 7.54 -7.87
N THR A 58 -7.37 8.85 -8.08
CA THR A 58 -7.64 9.80 -7.01
C THR A 58 -9.00 9.54 -6.35
N THR A 59 -10.03 9.22 -7.14
CA THR A 59 -11.37 8.89 -6.62
C THR A 59 -11.35 7.57 -5.86
N TYR A 60 -10.69 6.54 -6.37
CA TYR A 60 -10.55 5.27 -5.67
C TYR A 60 -9.88 5.43 -4.31
N ILE A 61 -8.78 6.20 -4.26
CA ILE A 61 -8.09 6.56 -3.02
C ILE A 61 -9.07 7.27 -2.06
N HIS A 62 -9.77 8.28 -2.55
CA HIS A 62 -10.71 9.06 -1.74
C HIS A 62 -11.78 8.21 -1.06
N GLU A 63 -12.33 7.25 -1.80
CA GLU A 63 -13.47 6.43 -1.35
C GLU A 63 -13.05 5.25 -0.47
N ASN A 64 -11.78 4.84 -0.48
CA ASN A 64 -11.34 3.57 0.09
C ASN A 64 -10.15 3.64 1.04
N MET A 65 -9.47 4.79 1.20
CA MET A 65 -8.28 4.92 2.06
C MET A 65 -8.49 4.52 3.54
N ASN A 66 -9.73 4.42 4.02
CA ASN A 66 -10.08 3.96 5.37
C ASN A 66 -10.51 2.49 5.44
N LYS A 67 -10.55 1.77 4.32
CA LYS A 67 -11.06 0.38 4.21
C LYS A 67 -9.93 -0.65 4.04
N VAL A 68 -8.72 -0.35 4.51
CA VAL A 68 -7.51 -1.17 4.30
C VAL A 68 -7.48 -2.53 5.01
N LYS A 69 -8.53 -2.88 5.75
CA LYS A 69 -8.71 -4.24 6.29
C LYS A 69 -9.19 -5.23 5.22
N ASP A 70 -9.66 -4.73 4.08
CA ASP A 70 -10.01 -5.53 2.93
C ASP A 70 -8.79 -5.69 2.02
N ASP A 71 -8.40 -6.93 1.76
CA ASP A 71 -7.21 -7.28 1.00
C ASP A 71 -7.29 -6.83 -0.47
N GLU A 72 -8.47 -6.88 -1.10
CA GLU A 72 -8.62 -6.38 -2.48
C GLU A 72 -8.52 -4.86 -2.49
N VAL A 73 -9.14 -4.21 -1.50
CA VAL A 73 -9.06 -2.76 -1.36
C VAL A 73 -7.62 -2.29 -1.18
N VAL A 74 -6.85 -2.91 -0.29
CA VAL A 74 -5.48 -2.48 0.00
C VAL A 74 -4.56 -2.70 -1.21
N LYS A 75 -4.72 -3.80 -1.96
CA LYS A 75 -3.98 -4.03 -3.22
C LYS A 75 -4.26 -2.95 -4.26
N ASN A 76 -5.53 -2.58 -4.42
CA ASN A 76 -5.91 -1.52 -5.35
C ASN A 76 -5.47 -0.12 -4.87
N LEU A 77 -5.37 0.12 -3.55
CA LEU A 77 -4.77 1.33 -3.00
C LEU A 77 -3.27 1.41 -3.27
N ILE A 78 -2.54 0.29 -3.17
CA ILE A 78 -1.12 0.20 -3.57
C ILE A 78 -1.01 0.62 -5.04
N LYS A 79 -1.79 0.00 -5.93
CA LYS A 79 -1.79 0.32 -7.37
C LYS A 79 -2.11 1.78 -7.66
N ALA A 80 -3.21 2.30 -7.11
CA ALA A 80 -3.64 3.67 -7.32
C ALA A 80 -2.62 4.69 -6.78
N GLY A 81 -2.05 4.42 -5.60
CA GLY A 81 -1.03 5.28 -4.99
C GLY A 81 0.26 5.30 -5.80
N THR A 82 0.76 4.13 -6.22
CA THR A 82 1.97 4.02 -7.05
C THR A 82 1.79 4.69 -8.41
N TYR A 83 0.63 4.48 -9.06
CA TYR A 83 0.29 5.14 -10.31
C TYR A 83 0.32 6.67 -10.14
N LEU A 84 -0.38 7.18 -9.12
CA LEU A 84 -0.51 8.62 -8.90
C LEU A 84 0.83 9.26 -8.52
N GLU A 85 1.65 8.59 -7.69
CA GLU A 85 2.99 9.06 -7.36
C GLU A 85 3.83 9.19 -8.63
N ALA A 86 3.90 8.14 -9.43
CA ALA A 86 4.74 8.11 -10.61
C ALA A 86 4.26 9.09 -11.70
N ALA A 87 2.95 9.15 -11.95
CA ALA A 87 2.37 10.07 -12.93
C ALA A 87 2.58 11.53 -12.54
N ALA A 88 2.37 11.87 -11.27
CA ALA A 88 2.42 13.25 -10.81
C ALA A 88 3.84 13.74 -10.50
N LYS A 89 4.81 12.83 -10.27
CA LYS A 89 6.22 13.16 -10.02
C LYS A 89 6.89 13.87 -11.20
N ALA A 90 6.38 13.68 -12.42
CA ALA A 90 6.85 14.39 -13.60
C ALA A 90 6.44 15.89 -13.62
N GLY A 91 5.45 16.29 -12.80
CA GLY A 91 4.92 17.64 -12.81
C GLY A 91 5.64 18.62 -11.87
N ALA A 92 5.86 19.84 -12.37
CA ALA A 92 6.54 20.91 -11.63
C ALA A 92 5.58 21.86 -10.87
N THR A 93 4.26 21.60 -10.90
CA THR A 93 3.26 22.46 -10.24
C THR A 93 3.02 22.04 -8.78
N GLU A 94 2.50 22.94 -7.95
CA GLU A 94 2.09 22.63 -6.58
C GLU A 94 1.07 21.48 -6.56
N SER A 95 0.11 21.47 -7.48
CA SER A 95 -0.91 20.42 -7.59
C SER A 95 -0.31 19.07 -8.00
N SER A 96 0.63 19.05 -8.94
CA SER A 96 1.40 17.84 -9.29
C SER A 96 2.16 17.29 -8.08
N GLN A 97 2.84 18.17 -7.33
CA GLN A 97 3.59 17.77 -6.13
C GLN A 97 2.66 17.24 -5.02
N LYS A 98 1.48 17.84 -4.83
CA LYS A 98 0.47 17.34 -3.89
C LYS A 98 -0.08 15.99 -4.29
N LEU A 99 -0.42 15.79 -5.56
CA LEU A 99 -0.88 14.49 -6.07
C LEU A 99 0.22 13.42 -5.95
N ALA A 100 1.47 13.77 -6.25
CA ALA A 100 2.60 12.86 -6.08
C ALA A 100 2.77 12.46 -4.61
N LYS A 101 2.65 13.43 -3.69
CA LYS A 101 2.71 13.19 -2.25
C LYS A 101 1.54 12.33 -1.76
N LEU A 102 0.32 12.60 -2.23
CA LEU A 102 -0.85 11.75 -1.94
C LEU A 102 -0.60 10.31 -2.38
N GLY A 103 -0.14 10.12 -3.62
CA GLY A 103 0.20 8.81 -4.16
C GLY A 103 1.22 8.08 -3.28
N LYS A 104 2.32 8.78 -2.92
CA LYS A 104 3.40 8.28 -2.07
C LYS A 104 2.93 7.89 -0.66
N ASP A 105 2.14 8.75 -0.02
CA ASP A 105 1.66 8.48 1.32
C ASP A 105 0.69 7.28 1.33
N ILE A 106 -0.16 7.16 0.31
CA ILE A 106 -1.16 6.09 0.22
C ILE A 106 -0.55 4.75 -0.15
N HIS A 107 0.35 4.66 -1.15
CA HIS A 107 0.97 3.35 -1.47
C HIS A 107 1.87 2.87 -0.33
N THR A 108 2.56 3.77 0.40
CA THR A 108 3.37 3.40 1.56
C THR A 108 2.48 2.83 2.66
N TYR A 109 1.43 3.57 3.04
CA TYR A 109 0.47 3.13 4.05
C TYR A 109 -0.20 1.80 3.70
N ALA A 110 -0.70 1.66 2.46
CA ALA A 110 -1.35 0.43 2.02
C ALA A 110 -0.37 -0.74 1.98
N SER A 111 0.87 -0.52 1.52
CA SER A 111 1.91 -1.55 1.53
C SER A 111 2.27 -1.99 2.94
N ASP A 112 2.41 -1.06 3.88
CA ASP A 112 2.72 -1.36 5.28
C ASP A 112 1.60 -2.18 5.92
N VAL A 113 0.33 -1.84 5.66
CA VAL A 113 -0.82 -2.62 6.15
C VAL A 113 -0.88 -4.01 5.51
N TYR A 114 -0.62 -4.13 4.20
CA TYR A 114 -0.67 -5.42 3.51
C TYR A 114 0.47 -6.36 3.92
N LYS A 115 1.66 -5.81 4.15
CA LYS A 115 2.85 -6.55 4.60
C LYS A 115 2.80 -6.94 6.07
N ALA A 116 2.00 -6.25 6.87
CA ALA A 116 1.92 -6.50 8.30
C ALA A 116 1.20 -7.81 8.62
N ALA A 117 1.68 -8.48 9.66
CA ALA A 117 0.92 -9.52 10.33
C ALA A 117 -0.41 -8.96 10.88
N ASP A 118 -1.45 -9.81 10.93
CA ASP A 118 -2.82 -9.39 11.28
C ASP A 118 -2.90 -8.67 12.63
N ASP A 119 -2.09 -9.09 13.61
CA ASP A 119 -2.01 -8.49 14.95
C ASP A 119 -1.36 -7.09 14.97
N LYS A 120 -0.68 -6.69 13.88
CA LYS A 120 0.00 -5.39 13.74
C LYS A 120 -0.75 -4.41 12.84
N LYS A 121 -1.68 -4.87 12.01
CA LYS A 121 -2.45 -4.01 11.08
C LYS A 121 -3.15 -2.86 11.80
N ASP A 122 -3.78 -3.13 12.94
CA ASP A 122 -4.51 -2.12 13.71
C ASP A 122 -3.61 -1.00 14.26
N ALA A 123 -2.37 -1.32 14.63
CA ALA A 123 -1.40 -0.33 15.09
C ALA A 123 -1.02 0.64 13.96
N ILE A 124 -0.72 0.11 12.77
CA ILE A 124 -0.37 0.91 11.59
C ILE A 124 -1.53 1.83 11.17
N ILE A 125 -2.76 1.29 11.14
CA ILE A 125 -3.97 2.05 10.83
C ILE A 125 -4.14 3.21 11.82
N LYS A 126 -3.94 2.94 13.11
CA LYS A 126 -4.05 3.97 14.16
C LYS A 126 -2.98 5.04 14.02
N GLU A 127 -1.72 4.66 13.79
CA GLU A 127 -0.59 5.59 13.63
C GLU A 127 -0.76 6.49 12.40
N SER A 128 -1.32 5.95 11.32
CA SER A 128 -1.57 6.69 10.07
C SER A 128 -2.86 7.51 10.07
N SER A 129 -3.70 7.40 11.11
CA SER A 129 -5.05 8.01 11.15
C SER A 129 -5.07 9.52 10.89
N ASN A 130 -4.09 10.26 11.42
CA ASN A 130 -3.98 11.72 11.21
C ASN A 130 -3.65 12.05 9.74
N MET A 131 -2.73 11.31 9.13
CA MET A 131 -2.37 11.48 7.72
C MET A 131 -3.57 11.16 6.82
N ILE A 132 -4.26 10.06 7.07
CA ILE A 132 -5.45 9.66 6.31
C ILE A 132 -6.58 10.69 6.45
N SER A 133 -6.82 11.20 7.67
CA SER A 133 -7.83 12.22 7.90
C SER A 133 -7.49 13.53 7.17
N SER A 134 -6.22 13.96 7.22
CA SER A 134 -5.74 15.13 6.49
C SER A 134 -5.96 15.00 4.98
N TRP A 135 -5.58 13.85 4.40
CA TRP A 135 -5.79 13.61 2.97
C TRP A 135 -7.26 13.55 2.57
N LYS A 136 -8.11 12.93 3.40
CA LYS A 136 -9.55 12.92 3.18
C LYS A 136 -10.13 14.32 3.15
N ASP A 137 -9.73 15.18 4.09
CA ASP A 137 -10.17 16.58 4.13
C ASP A 137 -9.67 17.37 2.91
N THR A 138 -8.42 17.16 2.50
CA THR A 138 -7.88 17.76 1.27
C THR A 138 -8.66 17.33 0.04
N LEU A 139 -8.94 16.04 -0.13
CA LEU A 139 -9.68 15.54 -1.30
C LEU A 139 -11.14 16.00 -1.30
N ASN A 140 -11.79 16.07 -0.15
CA ASN A 140 -13.14 16.63 -0.05
C ASN A 140 -13.22 18.09 -0.53
N LYS A 141 -12.16 18.88 -0.30
CA LYS A 141 -12.14 20.32 -0.62
C LYS A 141 -11.57 20.61 -2.00
N GLU A 142 -10.53 19.88 -2.42
CA GLU A 142 -9.64 20.28 -3.50
C GLU A 142 -9.49 19.23 -4.61
N LYS A 143 -10.13 18.05 -4.53
CA LYS A 143 -9.92 16.96 -5.50
C LYS A 143 -9.98 17.44 -6.96
N ASN A 144 -11.07 18.08 -7.36
CA ASN A 144 -11.25 18.50 -8.76
C ASN A 144 -10.21 19.54 -9.18
N LYS A 145 -9.88 20.48 -8.29
CA LYS A 145 -8.85 21.50 -8.54
C LYS A 145 -7.48 20.88 -8.78
N LEU A 146 -7.06 19.94 -7.92
CA LEU A 146 -5.77 19.26 -8.05
C LEU A 146 -5.65 18.54 -9.40
N ILE A 147 -6.72 17.85 -9.80
CA ILE A 147 -6.78 17.09 -11.06
C ILE A 147 -6.77 18.03 -12.27
N ASP A 148 -7.59 19.08 -12.26
CA ASP A 148 -7.68 20.03 -13.38
C ASP A 148 -6.37 20.80 -13.58
N GLU A 149 -5.69 21.20 -12.50
CA GLU A 149 -4.38 21.86 -12.60
C GLU A 149 -3.28 20.91 -13.08
N PHE A 150 -3.30 19.64 -12.64
CA PHE A 150 -2.40 18.62 -13.16
C PHE A 150 -2.62 18.39 -14.65
N GLN A 151 -3.89 18.32 -15.10
CA GLN A 151 -4.22 18.14 -16.50
C GLN A 151 -3.68 19.25 -17.39
N LYS A 152 -3.77 20.51 -16.94
CA LYS A 152 -3.22 21.65 -17.69
C LYS A 152 -1.71 21.53 -17.90
N PHE A 153 -1.00 20.90 -16.97
CA PHE A 153 0.45 20.70 -17.08
C PHE A 153 0.80 19.63 -18.12
N ILE A 154 0.10 18.49 -18.13
CA ILE A 154 0.43 17.36 -19.03
C ILE A 154 0.03 17.59 -20.49
N ASN A 155 -0.90 18.52 -20.76
CA ASN A 155 -1.37 18.86 -22.10
C ASN A 155 -0.57 20.01 -22.76
N HIS A 156 0.58 20.39 -22.19
CA HIS A 156 1.46 21.46 -22.65
C HIS A 156 2.85 20.91 -22.99
#